data_AF-A0A1H4RLW5-F1
#
_entry.id   AF-A0A1H4RLW5-F1
#
_cell.length_a   1.000
_cell.length_b   1.000
_cell.length_c   1.000
_cell.angle_alpha   90.00
_cell.angle_beta   90.00
_cell.angle_gamma   90.00
#
_symmetry.space_group_name_H-M   'P 1'
#
loop_
_entity.id
_entity.type
_entity.pdbx_description
1 polymer ?
#
loop_
_entity_poly.entity_id
_entity_poly.type
_entity_poly.pdbx_seq_one_letter_code
_entity_poly.pdbx_strand_id
1 'polypeptide(L)' 'MTPTDIVGALTKFVQNPYLDIYEKMPEYELTAWKQVFEQSIALRPSREKVLRLRAINRALRTIESSRMSRAA' A
#
# COMPACT_ATOMS: atom_id res chain seq x y z
N MET A 1 12.26 28.28 3.47
CA MET A 1 11.43 27.11 3.83
C MET A 1 9.99 27.50 3.53
N THR A 2 9.43 27.01 2.43
CA THR A 2 8.07 27.37 2.00
C THR A 2 7.04 26.51 2.72
N PRO A 3 5.77 26.96 2.88
CA PRO A 3 4.72 26.14 3.47
C PRO A 3 4.56 24.77 2.80
N THR A 4 4.82 24.71 1.49
CA THR A 4 4.83 23.49 0.68
C THR A 4 5.93 22.50 1.10
N ASP A 5 7.11 23.00 1.49
CA ASP A 5 8.21 22.17 2.00
C ASP A 5 7.89 21.55 3.36
N ILE A 6 7.16 22.30 4.21
CA ILE A 6 6.72 21.83 5.53
C ILE A 6 5.65 20.75 5.38
N VAL A 7 4.69 20.96 4.49
CA VAL A 7 3.66 19.95 4.18
C VAL A 7 4.33 18.69 3.61
N GLY A 8 5.25 18.82 2.65
CA GLY A 8 5.99 17.70 2.07
C GLY A 8 6.87 16.94 3.08
N ALA A 9 7.48 17.65 4.03
CA ALA A 9 8.22 17.05 5.13
C ALA A 9 7.29 16.33 6.12
N LEU A 10 6.14 16.93 6.46
CA LEU A 10 5.13 16.31 7.32
C LEU A 10 4.52 15.05 6.70
N THR A 11 4.26 15.02 5.39
CA THR A 11 3.85 13.78 4.69
C THR A 11 4.93 12.71 4.71
N LYS A 12 6.21 13.11 4.76
CA LYS A 12 7.35 12.18 4.88
C LYS A 12 7.54 11.62 6.29
N PHE A 13 7.15 12.38 7.32
CA PHE A 13 7.36 12.02 8.72
C PHE A 13 6.19 11.25 9.35
N VAL A 14 4.98 11.37 8.81
CA VAL A 14 3.87 10.51 9.22
C VAL A 14 4.06 9.17 8.55
N GLN A 15 4.76 8.25 9.22
CA GLN A 15 4.75 6.84 8.84
C GLN A 15 3.29 6.41 8.75
N ASN A 16 2.85 6.01 7.55
CA ASN A 16 1.56 5.39 7.41
C ASN A 16 1.76 3.91 7.75
N PRO A 17 1.37 3.46 8.95
CA PRO A 17 1.64 2.09 9.38
C PRO A 17 0.94 1.06 8.50
N TYR A 18 0.04 1.49 7.62
CA TYR A 18 -0.60 0.64 6.63
C TYR A 18 0.10 0.72 5.27
N LEU A 19 0.57 1.88 4.81
CA LEU A 19 1.19 1.98 3.48
C LEU A 19 2.66 1.53 3.48
N ASP A 20 3.43 2.00 4.47
CA ASP A 20 4.89 1.86 4.48
C ASP A 20 5.34 0.40 4.66
N ILE A 21 4.48 -0.41 5.29
CA ILE A 21 4.72 -1.84 5.48
C ILE A 21 4.58 -2.59 4.16
N TYR A 22 3.51 -2.32 3.40
CA TYR A 22 3.23 -3.06 2.16
C TYR A 22 4.09 -2.60 0.98
N GLU A 23 4.58 -1.36 0.95
CA GLU A 23 5.49 -0.90 -0.11
C GLU A 23 6.85 -1.61 -0.11
N LYS A 24 7.31 -2.06 1.07
CA LYS A 24 8.60 -2.77 1.23
C LYS A 24 8.46 -4.29 1.13
N MET A 25 7.23 -4.79 1.06
CA MET A 25 6.91 -6.21 1.11
C MET A 25 7.06 -6.84 -0.28
N PRO A 26 7.62 -8.05 -0.41
CA PRO A 26 7.74 -8.72 -1.69
C PRO A 26 6.35 -9.12 -2.26
N GLU A 27 6.27 -9.24 -3.59
CA GLU A 27 5.01 -9.49 -4.33
C GLU A 27 4.26 -10.75 -3.85
N TYR A 28 4.98 -11.83 -3.50
CA TYR A 28 4.36 -13.06 -3.03
C TYR A 28 3.66 -12.88 -1.66
N GLU A 29 4.26 -12.10 -0.75
CA GLU A 29 3.65 -11.79 0.55
C GLU A 29 2.45 -10.85 0.40
N LEU A 30 2.55 -9.86 -0.50
CA LEU A 30 1.43 -8.97 -0.82
C LEU A 30 0.23 -9.76 -1.36
N THR A 31 0.48 -10.75 -2.21
CA THR A 31 -0.57 -11.61 -2.77
C THR A 31 -1.23 -12.47 -1.69
N ALA A 32 -0.44 -13.04 -0.77
CA ALA A 32 -0.97 -13.80 0.37
C ALA A 32 -1.84 -12.92 1.28
N TRP A 33 -1.35 -11.73 1.65
CA TRP A 33 -2.10 -10.80 2.50
C TRP A 33 -3.37 -10.28 1.82
N LYS A 34 -3.35 -10.05 0.50
CA LYS A 34 -4.54 -9.68 -0.26
C LYS A 34 -5.67 -10.70 -0.04
N GLN A 35 -5.36 -12.00 -0.22
CA GLN A 35 -6.35 -13.07 -0.05
C GLN A 35 -6.90 -13.12 1.38
N VAL A 36 -6.03 -12.99 2.38
CA VAL A 36 -6.44 -12.96 3.79
C VAL A 36 -7.38 -11.79 4.06
N PHE A 37 -7.08 -10.59 3.57
CA PHE A 37 -7.93 -9.43 3.77
C PHE A 37 -9.26 -9.55 3.04
N GLU A 38 -9.27 -10.01 1.79
CA GLU A 38 -10.50 -10.25 1.01
C GLU A 38 -11.45 -11.20 1.74
N GLN A 39 -10.94 -12.35 2.21
CA GLN A 39 -11.73 -13.32 2.98
C GLN A 39 -12.20 -12.73 4.32
N SER A 40 -11.30 -12.06 5.05
CA SER A 40 -11.65 -11.50 6.36
C SER A 40 -12.67 -10.35 6.28
N ILE A 41 -12.71 -9.60 5.17
CA ILE A 41 -13.70 -8.54 4.90
C ILE A 41 -15.03 -9.16 4.55
N ALA A 42 -15.05 -10.22 3.73
CA ALA A 42 -16.26 -10.97 3.40
C ALA A 42 -16.93 -11.56 4.65
N LEU A 43 -16.12 -12.04 5.62
CA LEU A 43 -16.62 -12.54 6.90
C LEU A 43 -17.08 -11.44 7.85
N ARG A 44 -16.27 -10.39 8.02
CA ARG A 44 -16.60 -9.25 8.89
C ARG A 44 -15.96 -7.97 8.37
N PRO A 45 -16.73 -7.08 7.73
CA PRO A 45 -16.19 -5.85 7.18
C PRO A 45 -15.67 -4.93 8.28
N SER A 46 -14.52 -4.31 8.02
CA SER A 46 -13.93 -3.27 8.87
C SER A 46 -13.24 -2.26 7.97
N ARG A 47 -13.39 -0.97 8.33
CA ARG A 47 -12.73 0.13 7.62
C ARG A 47 -11.22 -0.06 7.58
N GLU A 48 -10.62 -0.53 8.66
CA GLU A 48 -9.17 -0.79 8.73
C GLU A 48 -8.74 -1.85 7.71
N LYS A 49 -9.46 -2.98 7.66
CA LYS A 49 -9.18 -4.07 6.71
C LYS A 49 -9.27 -3.59 5.25
N VAL A 50 -10.26 -2.76 4.94
CA VAL A 50 -10.43 -2.18 3.61
C VAL A 50 -9.27 -1.24 3.27
N LEU A 51 -8.81 -0.43 4.23
CA LEU A 51 -7.65 0.45 4.03
C LEU A 51 -6.36 -0.34 3.78
N ARG A 52 -6.14 -1.43 4.54
CA ARG A 52 -5.02 -2.36 4.32
C ARG A 52 -5.07 -3.02 2.95
N LEU A 53 -6.24 -3.52 2.54
CA LEU A 53 -6.44 -4.10 1.20
C LEU A 53 -6.17 -3.08 0.08
N ARG A 54 -6.58 -1.81 0.25
CA ARG A 54 -6.28 -0.74 -0.71
C ARG A 54 -4.78 -0.47 -0.81
N ALA A 55 -4.07 -0.45 0.31
CA ALA A 55 -2.62 -0.25 0.33
C ALA A 55 -1.88 -1.40 -0.39
N ILE A 56 -2.27 -2.65 -0.14
CA ILE A 56 -1.73 -3.83 -0.84
C ILE A 56 -1.96 -3.74 -2.35
N ASN A 57 -3.19 -3.43 -2.79
CA ASN A 57 -3.49 -3.30 -4.22
C ASN A 57 -2.69 -2.17 -4.89
N ARG A 58 -2.42 -1.08 -4.17
CA ARG A 58 -1.55 0.00 -4.67
C ARG A 58 -0.12 -0.48 -4.84
N ALA A 59 0.43 -1.19 -3.86
CA ALA A 59 1.80 -1.72 -3.92
C ALA A 59 1.97 -2.69 -5.10
N LEU A 60 1.03 -3.63 -5.28
CA LEU A 60 1.03 -4.57 -6.42
C LEU A 60 0.99 -3.84 -7.76
N ARG A 61 0.13 -2.82 -7.90
CA ARG A 61 0.04 -2.01 -9.13
C ARG A 61 1.33 -1.25 -9.43
N THR A 62 2.04 -0.76 -8.42
CA THR A 62 3.35 -0.12 -8.57
C THR A 62 4.39 -1.10 -9.11
N ILE A 63 4.43 -2.33 -8.58
CA ILE A 63 5.32 -3.39 -9.04
C ILE A 63 5.04 -3.74 -10.51
N GLU A 64 3.76 -3.94 -10.84
CA GLU A 64 3.32 -4.22 -12.21
C GLU A 64 3.72 -3.10 -13.19
N SER A 65 3.46 -1.85 -12.81
CA SER A 65 3.82 -0.68 -13.63
C SER A 65 5.34 -0.58 -13.84
N SER A 66 6.15 -0.84 -12.80
CA SER A 66 7.61 -0.88 -12.88
C SER A 66 8.13 -2.00 -13.79
N ARG A 67 7.41 -3.12 -13.87
CA ARG A 67 7.74 -4.24 -14.78
C ARG A 67 7.44 -3.87 -16.22
N MET A 68 6.28 -3.27 -16.48
CA MET A 68 5.89 -2.81 -17.82
C MET A 68 6.85 -1.75 -18.36
N SER A 69 7.23 -0.76 -17.55
CA SER A 69 8.20 0.26 -17.95
C SER A 69 9.60 -0.29 -18.26
N ARG A 70 9.98 -1.44 -17.70
CA ARG A 70 11.26 -2.10 -18.01
C ARG A 70 11.22 -2.98 -19.26
N ALA A 71 10.02 -3.34 -19.72
CA ALA A 71 9.80 -4.18 -20.89
C ALA A 71 9.53 -3.38 -22.18
N ALA A 72 9.39 -2.05 -22.07
CA ALA A 72 9.18 -1.10 -23.17
C ALA A 72 10.51 -0.44 -23.58
#